data_AF-A0A6N9D316-F1
#
_entry.id   AF-A0A6N9D316-F1
#
_cell.length_a   1.000
_cell.length_b   1.000
_cell.length_c   1.000
_cell.angle_alpha   90.00
_cell.angle_beta   90.00
_cell.angle_gamma   90.00
#
_symmetry.space_group_name_H-M   'P 1'
#
loop_
_entity.id
_entity.type
_entity.pdbx_description
1 polymer ?
#
loop_
_entity_poly.entity_id
_entity_poly.type
_entity_poly.pdbx_seq_one_letter_code
_entity_poly.pdbx_strand_id
1 'polypeptide(L)'
;MEFMEYLDYSMRYLHLIVGIVWIGMLYYFNFCSGPYLAAAEKSAKVSAVANLMPRVAAWFRWGALFTFLTGAYLLHMVWSNGTLKEDTIIAGVMATIMAINVWFIIWPNQKIMFESHRQMERGEEADPNADDAAATVLLASRTNTLLSIPMAATMVSSAHFAFGNSITAESWGMYIVLGLVVIIWLNGLFGSLNPLIKSIPAVIISGFVLTGVAQVLLHFL
;
A
#
# COMPACT_ATOMS: atom_id res chain seq x y z
N MET A 1 -3.73 6.95 34.70
CA MET A 1 -2.79 7.74 33.88
C MET A 1 -1.80 6.78 33.22
N GLU A 2 -1.06 5.98 34.00
CA GLU A 2 -0.07 5.01 33.48
C GLU A 2 -0.60 4.01 32.43
N PHE A 3 -1.74 3.34 32.64
CA PHE A 3 -2.24 2.33 31.69
C PHE A 3 -2.46 2.88 30.27
N MET A 4 -3.05 4.08 30.15
CA MET A 4 -3.34 4.69 28.85
C MET A 4 -2.06 5.11 28.12
N GLU A 5 -1.04 5.55 28.86
CA GLU A 5 0.27 5.88 28.30
C GLU A 5 0.99 4.62 27.79
N TYR A 6 0.98 3.54 28.58
CA TYR A 6 1.50 2.25 28.12
C TYR A 6 0.76 1.71 26.90
N LEU A 7 -0.57 1.90 26.85
CA LEU A 7 -1.38 1.49 25.70
C LEU A 7 -1.03 2.30 24.44
N ASP A 8 -0.93 3.62 24.54
CA ASP A 8 -0.55 4.48 23.40
C ASP A 8 0.85 4.11 22.87
N TYR A 9 1.84 3.98 23.77
CA TYR A 9 3.18 3.52 23.40
C TYR A 9 3.14 2.16 22.70
N SER A 10 2.42 1.19 23.28
CA SER A 10 2.32 -0.17 22.73
C SER A 10 1.66 -0.18 21.36
N MET A 11 0.63 0.64 21.15
CA MET A 11 -0.05 0.74 19.85
C MET A 11 0.82 1.39 18.78
N ARG A 12 1.61 2.42 19.13
CA ARG A 12 2.61 3.02 18.23
C ARG A 12 3.69 2.02 17.85
N TYR A 13 4.23 1.32 18.83
CA TYR A 13 5.25 0.30 18.60
C TYR A 13 4.71 -0.84 17.75
N LEU A 14 3.52 -1.35 18.06
CA LEU A 14 2.87 -2.37 17.26
C LEU A 14 2.64 -1.88 15.83
N HIS A 15 2.06 -0.69 15.64
CA HIS A 15 1.81 -0.08 14.33
C HIS A 15 3.08 -0.01 13.48
N LEU A 16 4.20 0.39 14.07
CA LEU A 16 5.50 0.39 13.40
C LEU A 16 5.90 -1.01 12.92
N ILE A 17 5.85 -2.01 13.80
CA ILE A 17 6.27 -3.38 13.48
C ILE A 17 5.39 -3.99 12.39
N VAL A 18 4.06 -3.90 12.52
CA VAL A 18 3.15 -4.46 11.51
C VAL A 18 3.19 -3.65 10.20
N GLY A 19 3.46 -2.35 10.28
CA GLY A 19 3.68 -1.49 9.12
C GLY A 19 4.93 -1.87 8.33
N ILE A 20 6.03 -2.20 9.03
CA ILE A 20 7.25 -2.75 8.40
C ILE A 20 6.94 -4.05 7.68
N VAL A 21 6.17 -4.97 8.28
CA VAL A 21 5.77 -6.22 7.62
C VAL A 21 4.93 -5.93 6.38
N TRP A 22 3.94 -5.04 6.47
CA TRP A 22 3.06 -4.72 5.34
C TRP A 22 3.83 -4.11 4.16
N ILE A 23 4.52 -3.00 4.40
CA ILE A 23 5.23 -2.26 3.35
C ILE A 23 6.47 -3.03 2.87
N GLY A 24 7.14 -3.77 3.76
CA GLY A 24 8.22 -4.67 3.39
C GLY A 24 7.78 -5.76 2.42
N MET A 25 6.63 -6.40 2.68
CA MET A 25 6.08 -7.41 1.76
C MET A 25 5.59 -6.80 0.44
N LEU A 26 5.02 -5.58 0.47
CA LEU A 26 4.68 -4.83 -0.74
C LEU A 26 5.90 -4.64 -1.64
N TYR A 27 7.02 -4.18 -1.07
CA TYR A 27 8.27 -3.98 -1.80
C TYR A 27 8.90 -5.30 -2.24
N TYR A 28 8.82 -6.35 -1.42
CA TYR A 28 9.24 -7.69 -1.84
C TYR A 28 8.51 -8.16 -3.10
N PHE A 29 7.17 -8.04 -3.16
CA PHE A 29 6.41 -8.41 -4.36
C PHE A 29 6.85 -7.61 -5.59
N ASN A 30 7.04 -6.31 -5.40
CA ASN A 30 7.25 -5.36 -6.49
C ASN A 30 8.69 -5.34 -7.01
N PHE A 31 9.68 -5.48 -6.13
CA PHE A 31 11.09 -5.26 -6.43
C PHE A 31 11.90 -6.55 -6.49
N CYS A 32 11.46 -7.62 -5.83
CA CYS A 32 12.19 -8.88 -5.79
C CYS A 32 11.43 -10.00 -6.52
N SER A 33 10.19 -10.28 -6.12
CA SER A 33 9.40 -11.39 -6.66
C SER A 33 9.07 -11.22 -8.14
N GLY A 34 8.58 -10.04 -8.55
CA GLY A 34 8.26 -9.76 -9.95
C GLY A 34 9.44 -10.01 -10.90
N PRO A 35 10.62 -9.40 -10.69
CA PRO A 35 11.80 -9.66 -11.51
C PRO A 35 12.26 -11.12 -11.51
N TYR A 36 12.24 -11.79 -10.34
CA TYR A 36 12.56 -13.22 -10.26
C TYR A 36 11.61 -14.04 -11.13
N LEU A 37 10.29 -13.85 -10.99
CA LEU A 37 9.30 -14.59 -11.76
C LEU A 37 9.41 -14.29 -13.27
N ALA A 38 9.79 -13.07 -13.66
CA ALA A 38 10.02 -12.74 -15.07
C ALA A 38 11.19 -13.51 -15.68
N ALA A 39 12.26 -13.74 -14.89
CA ALA A 39 13.47 -14.44 -15.34
C ALA A 39 13.44 -15.97 -15.10
N ALA A 40 12.56 -16.46 -14.22
CA ALA A 40 12.52 -17.86 -13.83
C ALA A 40 12.02 -18.78 -14.95
N GLU A 41 12.58 -19.99 -15.00
CA GLU A 41 12.08 -21.08 -15.84
C GLU A 41 10.64 -21.45 -15.46
N LYS A 42 9.90 -22.06 -16.40
CA LYS A 42 8.46 -22.34 -16.24
C LYS A 42 8.16 -23.16 -14.98
N SER A 43 8.88 -24.23 -14.72
CA SER A 43 8.68 -25.10 -13.55
C SER A 43 8.94 -24.36 -12.23
N ALA A 44 10.00 -23.57 -12.17
CA ALA A 44 10.34 -22.75 -11.00
C ALA A 44 9.30 -21.65 -10.74
N LYS A 45 8.81 -20.99 -11.79
CA LYS A 45 7.70 -20.02 -11.71
C LYS A 45 6.43 -20.67 -11.16
N VAL A 46 6.06 -21.82 -11.73
CA VAL A 46 4.90 -22.60 -11.31
C VAL A 46 4.98 -22.93 -9.82
N SER A 47 6.09 -23.49 -9.37
CA SER A 47 6.25 -23.85 -7.97
C SER A 47 6.29 -22.63 -7.04
N ALA A 48 6.97 -21.55 -7.44
CA ALA A 48 7.03 -20.33 -6.64
C ALA A 48 5.64 -19.70 -6.44
N VAL A 49 4.81 -19.63 -7.48
CA VAL A 49 3.47 -19.05 -7.37
C VAL A 49 2.51 -19.98 -6.63
N ALA A 50 2.62 -21.30 -6.81
CA ALA A 50 1.77 -22.28 -6.11
C ALA A 50 2.10 -22.40 -4.61
N ASN A 51 3.38 -22.25 -4.23
CA ASN A 51 3.87 -22.58 -2.90
C ASN A 51 4.44 -21.40 -2.13
N LEU A 52 5.35 -20.61 -2.71
CA LEU A 52 6.00 -19.51 -1.98
C LEU A 52 5.06 -18.31 -1.82
N MET A 53 4.44 -17.87 -2.91
CA MET A 53 3.63 -16.65 -2.93
C MET A 53 2.42 -16.66 -1.97
N PRO A 54 1.70 -17.77 -1.73
CA PRO A 54 0.64 -17.80 -0.74
C PRO A 54 1.11 -17.50 0.69
N ARG A 55 2.34 -17.93 1.05
CA ARG A 55 2.94 -17.68 2.37
C ARG A 55 3.30 -16.20 2.51
N VAL A 56 3.91 -15.61 1.50
CA VAL A 56 4.22 -14.17 1.45
C VAL A 56 2.92 -13.35 1.50
N ALA A 57 1.90 -13.74 0.74
CA ALA A 57 0.60 -13.08 0.70
C ALA A 57 -0.12 -13.13 2.05
N ALA A 58 0.03 -14.20 2.84
CA ALA A 58 -0.53 -14.25 4.19
C ALA A 58 0.06 -13.15 5.10
N TRP A 59 1.40 -13.01 5.13
CA TRP A 59 2.07 -11.95 5.90
C TRP A 59 1.70 -10.56 5.40
N PHE A 60 1.62 -10.37 4.09
CA PHE A 60 1.19 -9.11 3.49
C PHE A 60 -0.23 -8.70 3.91
N ARG A 61 -1.20 -9.62 3.80
CA ARG A 61 -2.61 -9.37 4.12
C ARG A 61 -2.85 -9.06 5.58
N TRP A 62 -2.29 -9.89 6.47
CA TRP A 62 -2.45 -9.70 7.90
C TRP A 62 -1.63 -8.50 8.40
N GLY A 63 -0.44 -8.28 7.86
CA GLY A 63 0.32 -7.04 8.10
C GLY A 63 -0.50 -5.80 7.74
N ALA A 64 -1.16 -5.79 6.57
CA ALA A 64 -2.05 -4.71 6.16
C ALA A 64 -3.21 -4.49 7.13
N LEU A 65 -3.91 -5.56 7.52
CA LEU A 65 -5.04 -5.46 8.44
C LEU A 65 -4.62 -4.90 9.81
N PHE A 66 -3.57 -5.47 10.42
CA PHE A 66 -3.14 -5.02 11.74
C PHE A 66 -2.56 -3.61 11.71
N THR A 67 -1.88 -3.21 10.63
CA THR A 67 -1.42 -1.82 10.45
C THR A 67 -2.62 -0.89 10.35
N PHE A 68 -3.65 -1.26 9.58
CA PHE A 68 -4.87 -0.46 9.47
C PHE A 68 -5.59 -0.32 10.81
N LEU A 69 -5.78 -1.41 11.57
CA LEU A 69 -6.46 -1.38 12.87
C LEU A 69 -5.72 -0.54 13.90
N THR A 70 -4.40 -0.72 14.01
CA THR A 70 -3.57 0.08 14.91
C THR A 70 -3.49 1.55 14.45
N GLY A 71 -3.45 1.79 13.14
CA GLY A 71 -3.48 3.14 12.57
C GLY A 71 -4.80 3.86 12.83
N ALA A 72 -5.94 3.16 12.73
CA ALA A 72 -7.26 3.70 13.04
C ALA A 72 -7.36 4.08 14.52
N TYR A 73 -6.80 3.27 15.42
CA TYR A 73 -6.67 3.62 16.83
C TYR A 73 -5.83 4.89 17.03
N LEU A 74 -4.64 4.97 16.43
CA LEU A 74 -3.75 6.13 16.56
C LEU A 74 -4.36 7.40 15.95
N LEU A 75 -5.11 7.26 14.84
CA LEU A 75 -5.86 8.36 14.22
C LEU A 75 -6.94 8.89 15.16
N HIS A 76 -7.69 7.99 15.81
CA HIS A 76 -8.67 8.37 16.83
C HIS A 76 -8.00 9.11 18.00
N MET A 77 -6.85 8.63 18.47
CA MET A 77 -6.11 9.26 19.58
C MET A 77 -5.62 10.67 19.25
N VAL A 78 -5.03 10.90 18.07
CA VAL A 78 -4.58 12.26 17.70
C VAL A 78 -5.75 13.20 17.47
N TRP A 79 -6.89 12.69 16.99
CA TRP A 79 -8.12 13.44 16.84
C TRP A 79 -8.72 13.83 18.20
N SER A 80 -8.86 12.88 19.13
CA SER A 80 -9.40 13.14 20.47
C SER A 80 -8.53 14.12 21.26
N ASN A 81 -7.22 14.13 20.99
CA ASN A 81 -6.27 15.02 21.66
C ASN A 81 -6.15 16.39 20.96
N GLY A 82 -6.90 16.66 19.89
CA GLY A 82 -6.83 17.94 19.16
C GLY A 82 -5.51 18.18 18.41
N THR A 83 -4.75 17.11 18.14
CA THR A 83 -3.41 17.17 17.50
C THR A 83 -3.43 16.67 16.05
N LEU A 84 -4.62 16.44 15.49
CA LEU A 84 -4.79 15.97 14.12
C LEU A 84 -4.29 17.04 13.12
N LYS A 85 -3.46 16.58 12.18
CA LYS A 85 -2.87 17.38 11.10
C LYS A 85 -3.34 16.86 9.75
N GLU A 86 -3.29 17.70 8.73
CA GLU A 86 -3.59 17.35 7.35
C GLU A 86 -2.73 16.18 6.86
N ASP A 87 -1.43 16.18 7.18
CA ASP A 87 -0.49 15.09 6.86
C ASP A 87 -1.00 13.73 7.36
N THR A 88 -1.56 13.70 8.57
CA THR A 88 -2.09 12.48 9.20
C THR A 88 -3.35 11.99 8.48
N ILE A 89 -4.23 12.91 8.07
CA ILE A 89 -5.42 12.57 7.27
C ILE A 89 -4.98 11.96 5.94
N ILE A 90 -4.07 12.61 5.23
CA ILE A 90 -3.59 12.17 3.92
C ILE A 90 -2.90 10.80 4.02
N ALA A 91 -2.05 10.60 5.04
CA ALA A 91 -1.45 9.30 5.33
C ALA A 91 -2.53 8.23 5.57
N GLY A 92 -3.53 8.54 6.40
CA GLY A 92 -4.64 7.65 6.74
C GLY A 92 -5.49 7.27 5.53
N VAL A 93 -5.80 8.22 4.64
CA VAL A 93 -6.56 7.95 3.41
C VAL A 93 -5.78 7.06 2.45
N MET A 94 -4.50 7.35 2.20
CA MET A 94 -3.65 6.51 1.36
C MET A 94 -3.53 5.09 1.93
N ALA A 95 -3.28 4.95 3.24
CA ALA A 95 -3.21 3.65 3.90
C ALA A 95 -4.56 2.89 3.81
N THR A 96 -5.69 3.59 3.97
CA THR A 96 -7.02 2.97 3.86
C THR A 96 -7.26 2.41 2.46
N ILE A 97 -7.01 3.22 1.43
CA ILE A 97 -7.11 2.81 0.02
C ILE A 97 -6.23 1.59 -0.24
N MET A 98 -4.97 1.64 0.22
CA MET A 98 -4.02 0.55 0.03
C MET A 98 -4.48 -0.73 0.73
N ALA A 99 -5.03 -0.65 1.95
CA ALA A 99 -5.56 -1.79 2.69
C ALA A 99 -6.80 -2.38 1.99
N ILE A 100 -7.66 -1.54 1.43
CA ILE A 100 -8.80 -1.96 0.59
C ILE A 100 -8.28 -2.74 -0.62
N ASN A 101 -7.28 -2.21 -1.33
CA ASN A 101 -6.66 -2.91 -2.47
C ASN A 101 -6.10 -4.27 -2.05
N VAL A 102 -5.45 -4.39 -0.90
CA VAL A 102 -4.91 -5.67 -0.40
C VAL A 102 -6.01 -6.72 -0.24
N TRP A 103 -7.09 -6.38 0.47
CA TRP A 103 -8.10 -7.36 0.89
C TRP A 103 -9.17 -7.63 -0.16
N PHE A 104 -9.57 -6.61 -0.91
CA PHE A 104 -10.72 -6.70 -1.81
C PHE A 104 -10.34 -6.80 -3.29
N ILE A 105 -9.08 -6.53 -3.66
CA ILE A 105 -8.63 -6.60 -5.07
C ILE A 105 -7.51 -7.61 -5.23
N ILE A 106 -6.40 -7.42 -4.52
CA ILE A 106 -5.21 -8.26 -4.63
C ILE A 106 -5.52 -9.67 -4.17
N TRP A 107 -6.11 -9.84 -2.98
CA TRP A 107 -6.34 -11.18 -2.42
C TRP A 107 -7.29 -12.07 -3.25
N PRO A 108 -8.48 -11.60 -3.70
CA PRO A 108 -9.35 -12.41 -4.55
C PRO A 108 -8.67 -12.89 -5.83
N ASN A 109 -7.91 -12.01 -6.50
CA ASN A 109 -7.20 -12.35 -7.73
C ASN A 109 -5.96 -13.24 -7.48
N GLN A 110 -5.25 -13.03 -6.37
CA GLN A 110 -4.17 -13.93 -5.95
C GLN A 110 -4.64 -15.36 -5.73
N LYS A 111 -5.86 -15.57 -5.22
CA LYS A 111 -6.41 -16.94 -5.07
C LYS A 111 -6.55 -17.64 -6.43
N ILE A 112 -7.02 -16.93 -7.46
CA ILE A 112 -7.13 -17.46 -8.83
C ILE A 112 -5.74 -17.85 -9.35
N MET A 113 -4.76 -16.94 -9.22
CA MET A 113 -3.38 -17.21 -9.62
C MET A 113 -2.80 -18.44 -8.90
N PHE A 114 -2.96 -18.53 -7.59
CA PHE A 114 -2.39 -19.62 -6.79
C PHE A 114 -3.02 -20.96 -7.13
N GLU A 115 -4.34 -21.01 -7.34
CA GLU A 115 -5.01 -22.25 -7.71
C GLU A 115 -4.64 -22.68 -9.14
N SER A 116 -4.60 -21.75 -10.09
CA SER A 116 -4.14 -22.02 -11.45
C SER A 116 -2.72 -22.61 -11.48
N HIS A 117 -1.79 -22.05 -10.72
CA HIS A 117 -0.42 -22.60 -10.67
C HIS A 117 -0.35 -23.96 -9.94
N ARG A 118 -1.26 -24.26 -9.01
CA ARG A 118 -1.37 -25.62 -8.43
C ARG A 118 -1.94 -26.64 -9.41
N GLN A 119 -2.89 -26.25 -10.27
CA GLN A 119 -3.37 -27.09 -11.39
C GLN A 119 -2.20 -27.44 -12.32
N MET A 120 -1.40 -26.43 -12.68
CA MET A 120 -0.20 -26.63 -13.50
C MET A 120 0.83 -27.56 -12.86
N GLU A 121 1.00 -27.55 -11.52
CA GLU A 121 1.86 -28.52 -10.81
C GLU A 121 1.36 -29.96 -10.95
N ARG A 122 0.05 -30.17 -11.05
CA ARG A 122 -0.58 -31.49 -11.25
C ARG A 122 -0.62 -31.92 -12.73
N GLY A 123 -0.12 -31.09 -13.64
CA GLY A 123 -0.18 -31.34 -15.08
C GLY A 123 -1.56 -31.04 -15.70
N GLU A 124 -2.43 -30.34 -14.97
CA GLU A 124 -3.73 -29.87 -15.46
C GLU A 124 -3.56 -28.57 -16.25
N GLU A 125 -4.58 -28.21 -17.03
CA GLU A 125 -4.63 -26.92 -17.74
C GLU A 125 -4.75 -25.75 -16.76
N ALA A 126 -4.17 -24.60 -17.11
CA ALA A 126 -4.23 -23.39 -16.31
C ALA A 126 -5.62 -22.74 -16.40
N ASP A 127 -6.10 -22.14 -15.29
CA ASP A 127 -7.34 -21.35 -15.28
C ASP A 127 -7.26 -20.22 -16.35
N PRO A 128 -8.25 -20.10 -17.25
CA PRO A 128 -8.25 -19.09 -18.31
C PRO A 128 -8.26 -17.65 -17.78
N ASN A 129 -8.68 -17.43 -16.52
CA ASN A 129 -8.72 -16.09 -15.90
C ASN A 129 -7.41 -15.74 -15.16
N ALA A 130 -6.42 -16.63 -15.13
CA ALA A 130 -5.21 -16.44 -14.32
C ALA A 130 -4.36 -15.23 -14.78
N ASP A 131 -4.27 -14.99 -16.08
CA ASP A 131 -3.49 -13.88 -16.64
C ASP A 131 -4.14 -12.52 -16.33
N ASP A 132 -5.46 -12.42 -16.46
CA ASP A 132 -6.23 -11.22 -16.10
C ASP A 132 -6.17 -10.94 -14.59
N ALA A 133 -6.24 -12.00 -13.77
CA ALA A 133 -6.05 -11.90 -12.33
C ALA A 133 -4.63 -11.38 -11.99
N ALA A 134 -3.60 -11.89 -12.67
CA ALA A 134 -2.23 -11.45 -12.49
C ALA A 134 -2.02 -9.97 -12.89
N ALA A 135 -2.63 -9.54 -14.00
CA ALA A 135 -2.60 -8.15 -14.44
C ALA A 135 -3.27 -7.22 -13.41
N THR A 136 -4.43 -7.62 -12.87
CA THR A 136 -5.15 -6.89 -11.83
C THR A 136 -4.33 -6.77 -10.54
N VAL A 137 -3.72 -7.88 -10.09
CA VAL A 137 -2.82 -7.88 -8.91
C VAL A 137 -1.64 -6.95 -9.12
N LEU A 138 -1.01 -6.98 -10.30
CA LEU A 138 0.14 -6.13 -10.61
C LEU A 138 -0.24 -4.65 -10.59
N LEU A 139 -1.35 -4.27 -11.23
CA LEU A 139 -1.81 -2.88 -11.28
C LEU A 139 -2.13 -2.33 -9.87
N ALA A 140 -2.89 -3.08 -9.08
CA ALA A 140 -3.22 -2.69 -7.71
C ALA A 140 -1.96 -2.63 -6.82
N SER A 141 -1.03 -3.58 -6.98
CA SER A 141 0.23 -3.63 -6.23
C SER A 141 1.19 -2.47 -6.59
N ARG A 142 1.27 -2.10 -7.88
CA ARG A 142 2.03 -0.93 -8.34
C ARG A 142 1.40 0.38 -7.87
N THR A 143 0.08 0.47 -7.85
CA THR A 143 -0.66 1.61 -7.29
C THR A 143 -0.35 1.76 -5.79
N ASN A 144 -0.40 0.66 -5.03
CA ASN A 144 -0.01 0.68 -3.61
C ASN A 144 1.46 1.07 -3.40
N THR A 145 2.37 0.61 -4.26
CA THR A 145 3.80 0.97 -4.19
C THR A 145 4.02 2.45 -4.48
N LEU A 146 3.27 3.02 -5.43
CA LEU A 146 3.30 4.46 -5.71
C LEU A 146 2.84 5.25 -4.47
N LEU A 147 1.71 4.86 -3.88
CA LEU A 147 1.11 5.56 -2.74
C LEU A 147 1.86 5.36 -1.42
N SER A 148 2.60 4.25 -1.25
CA SER A 148 3.32 3.98 0.00
C SER A 148 4.43 4.99 0.29
N ILE A 149 5.01 5.57 -0.76
CA ILE A 149 6.11 6.54 -0.67
C ILE A 149 5.64 7.89 -0.08
N PRO A 150 4.65 8.59 -0.67
CA PRO A 150 4.10 9.81 -0.08
C PRO A 150 3.41 9.56 1.25
N MET A 151 2.75 8.40 1.43
CA MET A 151 2.13 8.03 2.72
C MET A 151 3.16 7.97 3.85
N ALA A 152 4.30 7.32 3.63
CA ALA A 152 5.37 7.29 4.62
C ALA A 152 5.96 8.69 4.88
N ALA A 153 6.10 9.51 3.83
CA ALA A 153 6.60 10.87 3.97
C ALA A 153 5.66 11.77 4.79
N THR A 154 4.34 11.67 4.61
CA THR A 154 3.38 12.45 5.39
C THR A 154 3.28 11.95 6.83
N MET A 155 3.46 10.65 7.08
CA MET A 155 3.62 10.13 8.46
C MET A 155 4.83 10.76 9.16
N VAL A 156 6.01 10.76 8.52
CA VAL A 156 7.21 11.41 9.07
C VAL A 156 7.02 12.91 9.26
N SER A 157 6.45 13.59 8.27
CA SER A 157 6.13 15.02 8.32
C SER A 157 5.28 15.34 9.55
N SER A 158 4.19 14.61 9.76
CA SER A 158 3.25 14.85 10.88
C SER A 158 3.94 14.87 12.25
N ALA A 159 5.02 14.10 12.42
CA ALA A 159 5.74 13.96 13.68
C ALA A 159 6.91 14.97 13.84
N HIS A 160 7.53 15.44 12.75
CA HIS A 160 8.82 16.14 12.82
C HIS A 160 8.88 17.52 12.14
N PHE A 161 7.99 17.82 11.19
CA PHE A 161 8.08 19.05 10.39
C PHE A 161 6.71 19.72 10.20
N ALA A 162 5.68 18.90 9.95
CA ALA A 162 4.31 19.29 9.64
C ALA A 162 4.22 20.29 8.49
N PHE A 163 4.34 19.78 7.25
CA PHE A 163 4.08 20.59 6.05
C PHE A 163 2.63 21.05 5.95
N GLY A 164 1.67 20.22 6.40
CA GLY A 164 0.26 20.57 6.45
C GLY A 164 -0.14 21.23 7.77
N ASN A 165 -1.27 21.95 7.72
CA ASN A 165 -1.77 22.69 8.87
C ASN A 165 -2.55 21.78 9.85
N SER A 166 -2.98 22.37 10.96
CA SER A 166 -4.05 21.79 11.77
C SER A 166 -5.34 21.77 10.96
N ILE A 167 -6.16 20.74 11.14
CA ILE A 167 -7.39 20.51 10.37
C ILE A 167 -8.49 21.57 10.57
N THR A 168 -8.28 22.54 11.45
CA THR A 168 -9.17 23.70 11.64
C THR A 168 -8.92 24.82 10.64
N ALA A 169 -7.84 24.75 9.86
CA ALA A 169 -7.58 25.64 8.75
C ALA A 169 -8.20 25.09 7.45
N GLU A 170 -8.81 25.95 6.64
CA GLU A 170 -9.13 25.59 5.26
C GLU A 170 -7.84 25.46 4.46
N SER A 171 -7.63 24.32 3.81
CA SER A 171 -6.42 24.00 3.04
C SER A 171 -6.80 23.43 1.68
N TRP A 172 -6.59 24.24 0.63
CA TRP A 172 -6.77 23.76 -0.73
C TRP A 172 -5.74 22.70 -1.07
N GLY A 173 -4.53 22.81 -0.51
CA GLY A 173 -3.47 21.82 -0.64
C GLY A 173 -3.93 20.43 -0.26
N MET A 174 -4.57 20.27 0.90
CA MET A 174 -5.09 18.98 1.35
C MET A 174 -6.11 18.40 0.36
N TYR A 175 -7.11 19.19 -0.05
CA TYR A 175 -8.16 18.71 -0.96
C TYR A 175 -7.61 18.31 -2.33
N ILE A 176 -6.65 19.07 -2.87
CA ILE A 176 -6.00 18.75 -4.14
C ILE A 176 -5.22 17.43 -4.00
N VAL A 177 -4.45 17.25 -2.92
CA VAL A 177 -3.70 16.00 -2.68
C VAL A 177 -4.64 14.81 -2.56
N LEU A 178 -5.73 14.93 -1.79
CA LEU A 178 -6.73 13.86 -1.68
C LEU A 178 -7.39 13.56 -3.04
N GLY A 179 -7.69 14.58 -3.83
CA GLY A 179 -8.21 14.41 -5.20
C GLY A 179 -7.23 13.64 -6.09
N LEU A 180 -5.94 13.98 -6.05
CA LEU A 180 -4.89 13.25 -6.80
C LEU A 180 -4.80 11.79 -6.35
N VAL A 181 -4.83 11.51 -5.05
CA VAL A 181 -4.81 10.15 -4.50
C VAL A 181 -6.00 9.34 -5.01
N VAL A 182 -7.20 9.92 -5.03
CA VAL A 182 -8.41 9.26 -5.54
C VAL A 182 -8.29 9.00 -7.05
N ILE A 183 -7.82 9.97 -7.84
CA ILE A 183 -7.62 9.78 -9.30
C ILE A 183 -6.64 8.63 -9.57
N ILE A 184 -5.52 8.59 -8.84
CA ILE A 184 -4.53 7.51 -8.93
C ILE A 184 -5.18 6.17 -8.58
N TRP A 185 -5.98 6.13 -7.51
CA TRP A 185 -6.66 4.92 -7.09
C TRP A 185 -7.68 4.44 -8.12
N LEU A 186 -8.46 5.34 -8.73
CA LEU A 186 -9.41 4.99 -9.80
C LEU A 186 -8.70 4.36 -11.02
N ASN A 187 -7.51 4.83 -11.40
CA ASN A 187 -6.70 4.13 -12.40
C ASN A 187 -6.30 2.72 -11.94
N GLY A 188 -6.01 2.54 -10.65
CA GLY A 188 -5.72 1.23 -10.06
C GLY A 188 -6.91 0.25 -10.07
N LEU A 189 -8.15 0.75 -10.16
CA LEU A 189 -9.38 -0.04 -10.22
C LEU A 189 -9.82 -0.38 -11.65
N PHE A 190 -9.72 0.60 -12.57
CA PHE A 190 -10.37 0.52 -13.89
C PHE A 190 -9.41 0.74 -15.05
N GLY A 191 -8.18 1.14 -14.77
CA GLY A 191 -7.20 1.55 -15.76
C GLY A 191 -6.19 0.46 -16.10
N SER A 192 -4.97 0.91 -16.42
CA SER A 192 -3.87 0.04 -16.79
C SER A 192 -2.53 0.60 -16.32
N LEU A 193 -1.45 -0.17 -16.50
CA LEU A 193 -0.10 0.28 -16.21
C LEU A 193 0.31 1.38 -17.18
N ASN A 194 0.26 2.63 -16.71
CA ASN A 194 0.76 3.79 -17.44
C ASN A 194 2.30 3.93 -17.27
N PRO A 195 2.96 4.80 -18.07
CA PRO A 195 4.42 4.97 -18.01
C PRO A 195 4.98 5.35 -16.64
N LEU A 196 4.18 5.96 -15.75
CA LEU A 196 4.59 6.39 -14.42
C LEU A 196 4.72 5.23 -13.43
N ILE A 197 4.05 4.10 -13.66
CA ILE A 197 4.07 2.95 -12.74
C ILE A 197 4.41 1.61 -13.40
N LYS A 198 4.61 1.60 -14.73
CA LYS A 198 4.86 0.36 -15.50
C LYS A 198 6.14 -0.36 -15.11
N SER A 199 7.18 0.38 -14.70
CA SER A 199 8.48 -0.18 -14.30
C SER A 199 8.84 0.15 -12.85
N ILE A 200 9.78 -0.60 -12.27
CA ILE A 200 10.27 -0.37 -10.91
C ILE A 200 10.89 1.03 -10.76
N PRO A 201 11.81 1.49 -11.65
CA PRO A 201 12.31 2.85 -11.55
C PRO A 201 11.22 3.90 -11.69
N ALA A 202 10.26 3.70 -12.61
CA ALA A 202 9.17 4.65 -12.81
C ALA A 202 8.32 4.81 -11.55
N VAL A 203 7.84 3.71 -10.94
CA VAL A 203 6.98 3.79 -9.75
C VAL A 203 7.71 4.43 -8.55
N ILE A 204 9.01 4.20 -8.41
CA ILE A 204 9.83 4.82 -7.36
C ILE A 204 9.97 6.32 -7.61
N ILE A 205 10.39 6.72 -8.81
CA ILE A 205 10.58 8.13 -9.18
C ILE A 205 9.25 8.88 -9.07
N SER A 206 8.17 8.34 -9.64
CA SER A 206 6.85 8.94 -9.56
C SER A 206 6.33 9.02 -8.13
N GLY A 207 6.67 8.07 -7.27
CA GLY A 207 6.36 8.14 -5.84
C GLY A 207 7.02 9.33 -5.15
N PHE A 208 8.32 9.54 -5.37
CA PHE A 208 9.04 10.69 -4.82
C PHE A 208 8.60 12.02 -5.42
N VAL A 209 8.29 12.06 -6.73
CA VAL A 209 7.70 13.25 -7.37
C VAL A 209 6.35 13.58 -6.74
N LEU A 210 5.49 12.57 -6.54
CA LEU A 210 4.19 12.75 -5.88
C LEU A 210 4.35 13.23 -4.43
N THR A 211 5.34 12.73 -3.69
CA THR A 211 5.69 13.24 -2.36
C THR A 211 6.03 14.73 -2.40
N GLY A 212 6.94 15.15 -3.30
CA GLY A 212 7.33 16.56 -3.41
C GLY A 212 6.16 17.45 -3.80
N VAL A 213 5.34 17.02 -4.76
CA VAL A 213 4.11 17.72 -5.15
C VAL A 213 3.16 17.85 -3.95
N ALA A 214 2.92 16.78 -3.20
CA ALA A 214 2.04 16.81 -2.04
C ALA A 214 2.54 17.78 -0.96
N GLN A 215 3.84 17.77 -0.67
CA GLN A 215 4.44 18.68 0.32
C GLN A 215 4.39 20.14 -0.11
N VAL A 216 4.64 20.43 -1.39
CA VAL A 216 4.50 21.79 -1.96
C VAL A 216 3.05 22.25 -1.87
N LEU A 217 2.09 21.41 -2.26
CA LEU A 217 0.67 21.75 -2.19
C LEU A 217 0.25 22.03 -0.74
N LEU A 218 0.62 21.17 0.21
CA LEU A 218 0.31 21.34 1.64
C LEU A 218 0.92 22.60 2.25
N HIS A 219 2.12 23.00 1.80
CA HIS A 219 2.81 24.13 2.37
C HIS A 219 2.33 25.48 1.84
N PHE A 220 1.89 25.54 0.58
CA PHE A 220 1.61 26.80 -0.11
C PHE A 220 0.13 27.06 -0.42
N LEU A 221 -0.76 26.05 -0.33
CA LEU A 221 -2.18 26.14 -0.68
C LEU A 221 -3.09 25.57 0.42
#